data_AF-A0A7Z9PMZ2-F1
#
_entry.id   AF-A0A7Z9PMZ2-F1
#
_cell.length_a   1.000
_cell.length_b   1.000
_cell.length_c   1.000
_cell.angle_alpha   90.00
_cell.angle_beta   90.00
_cell.angle_gamma   90.00
#
_symmetry.space_group_name_H-M   'P 1'
#
loop_
_entity.id
_entity.type
_entity.pdbx_description
1 polymer ?
#
loop_
_entity_poly.entity_id
_entity_poly.type
_entity_poly.pdbx_seq_one_letter_code
_entity_poly.pdbx_strand_id
1 'polypeptide(L)' 'MTEIRSTFTPEFRLEAAQLVVDQGYTVKAAAAAMGIGKSTMDKWVRQLKNERNGITSHATPLTRKVSALPTSPSA' A
#
# COMPACT_ATOMS: atom_id res chain seq x y z
N MET A 1 -10.92 19.66 -9.32
CA MET A 1 -10.69 19.33 -7.90
C MET A 1 -9.55 18.30 -7.82
N THR A 2 -8.31 18.76 -8.04
CA THR A 2 -7.23 18.79 -7.04
C THR A 2 -6.67 17.41 -6.67
N GLU A 3 -6.02 16.73 -7.62
CA GLU A 3 -5.09 15.62 -7.33
C GLU A 3 -3.77 16.21 -6.82
N ILE A 4 -3.81 16.73 -5.60
CA ILE A 4 -2.62 17.23 -4.92
C ILE A 4 -1.78 16.03 -4.52
N ARG A 5 -0.81 15.73 -5.38
CA ARG A 5 0.50 15.16 -5.06
C ARG A 5 0.45 13.80 -4.35
N SER A 6 0.29 12.77 -5.19
CA SER A 6 0.79 11.41 -4.93
C SER A 6 2.29 11.45 -4.62
N THR A 7 2.68 11.70 -3.36
CA THR A 7 4.10 11.65 -2.98
C THR A 7 4.61 10.22 -2.78
N PHE A 8 3.72 9.22 -2.71
CA PHE A 8 4.08 7.79 -2.68
C PHE A 8 3.09 7.00 -3.53
N THR A 9 3.61 6.23 -4.50
CA THR A 9 2.82 5.34 -5.36
C THR A 9 2.19 4.24 -4.51
N PRO A 10 1.01 3.74 -4.88
CA PRO A 10 0.33 2.70 -4.10
C PRO A 10 1.14 1.42 -3.98
N GLU A 11 1.91 1.07 -5.02
CA GLU A 11 2.85 -0.03 -5.03
C GLU A 11 3.95 0.15 -3.98
N PHE A 12 4.52 1.36 -3.87
CA PHE A 12 5.54 1.66 -2.86
C PHE A 12 5.02 1.51 -1.43
N ARG A 13 3.74 1.84 -1.19
CA ARG A 13 3.11 1.67 0.13
C ARG A 13 2.95 0.21 0.50
N LEU A 14 2.56 -0.60 -0.49
CA LEU A 14 2.38 -2.04 -0.34
C LEU A 14 3.72 -2.73 -0.08
N GLU A 15 4.77 -2.41 -0.84
CA GLU A 15 6.15 -2.88 -0.64
C GLU A 15 6.64 -2.55 0.78
N ALA A 16 6.48 -1.29 1.21
CA ALA A 16 6.89 -0.84 2.54
C ALA A 16 6.14 -1.58 3.68
N ALA A 17 4.83 -1.78 3.53
CA ALA A 17 4.02 -2.52 4.50
C ALA A 17 4.34 -4.02 4.51
N GLN A 18 4.60 -4.62 3.34
CA GLN A 18 5.03 -6.02 3.24
C GLN A 18 6.37 -6.23 3.94
N LEU A 19 7.32 -5.30 3.85
CA LEU A 19 8.60 -5.42 4.55
C LEU A 19 8.42 -5.49 6.08
N VAL A 20 7.40 -4.84 6.65
CA VAL A 20 7.09 -4.96 8.09
C VAL A 20 6.37 -6.25 8.42
N VAL A 21 5.37 -6.65 7.61
CA VAL A 21 4.51 -7.80 7.92
C VAL A 21 5.15 -9.14 7.54
N ASP A 22 5.90 -9.17 6.45
CA ASP A 22 6.50 -10.36 5.85
C ASP A 22 7.91 -10.61 6.36
N GLN A 23 8.76 -9.57 6.34
CA GLN A 23 10.14 -9.66 6.86
C GLN A 23 10.22 -9.41 8.38
N GLY A 24 9.11 -9.07 9.04
CA GLY A 24 9.06 -8.87 10.50
C GLY A 24 9.81 -7.63 11.00
N TYR A 25 10.12 -6.67 10.12
CA TYR A 25 10.77 -5.43 10.53
C TYR A 25 9.86 -4.59 11.42
N THR A 26 10.43 -3.81 12.32
CA THR A 26 9.64 -2.84 13.09
C THR A 26 9.22 -1.68 12.21
N VAL A 27 8.02 -1.12 12.46
CA VAL A 27 7.50 0.09 11.78
C VAL A 27 8.53 1.22 11.78
N LYS A 28 9.30 1.37 12.87
CA LYS A 28 10.35 2.39 12.99
C LYS A 28 11.53 2.10 12.06
N ALA A 29 12.02 0.86 11.99
CA ALA A 29 13.14 0.49 11.15
C ALA A 29 12.80 0.60 9.66
N ALA A 30 11.64 0.09 9.26
CA ALA A 30 11.18 0.16 7.88
C ALA A 30 10.88 1.61 7.46
N ALA A 31 10.33 2.43 8.37
CA ALA A 31 10.11 3.85 8.11
C ALA A 31 11.43 4.61 7.89
N ALA A 32 12.45 4.33 8.72
CA ALA A 32 13.77 4.92 8.57
C ALA A 32 14.47 4.47 7.27
N ALA A 33 14.34 3.19 6.90
CA ALA A 33 14.93 2.64 5.68
C ALA A 33 14.30 3.23 4.41
N MET A 34 12.98 3.43 4.41
CA MET A 34 12.24 4.00 3.27
C MET A 34 12.16 5.54 3.29
N GLY A 35 12.70 6.19 4.32
CA GLY A 35 12.63 7.65 4.48
C GLY A 35 11.21 8.18 4.70
N ILE A 36 10.29 7.36 5.21
CA ILE A 36 8.90 7.75 5.47
C ILE A 36 8.63 8.00 6.95
N GLY A 37 7.60 8.79 7.24
CA GLY A 37 7.17 9.02 8.62
C GLY A 37 6.64 7.74 9.28
N LYS A 38 6.97 7.52 10.57
CA LYS A 38 6.50 6.36 11.34
C LYS A 38 4.97 6.21 11.30
N SER A 39 4.24 7.33 11.39
CA SER A 39 2.77 7.34 11.33
C SER A 39 2.24 6.89 9.96
N THR A 40 2.94 7.26 8.88
CA THR A 40 2.60 6.83 7.52
C THR A 40 2.79 5.33 7.35
N MET A 41 3.94 4.82 7.81
CA MET A 41 4.24 3.38 7.78
C MET A 41 3.23 2.58 8.63
N ASP A 42 2.91 3.03 9.84
CA ASP A 42 1.93 2.38 10.72
C ASP A 42 0.56 2.24 10.03
N LYS A 43 0.08 3.30 9.36
CA LYS A 43 -1.17 3.25 8.61
C LYS A 43 -1.11 2.23 7.47
N TRP A 44 -0.02 2.15 6.72
CA TRP A 44 0.11 1.19 5.62
C TRP A 44 0.15 -0.26 6.11
N VAL A 45 0.88 -0.52 7.19
CA VAL A 45 0.96 -1.85 7.83
C VAL A 45 -0.38 -2.28 8.38
N ARG A 46 -1.08 -1.38 9.07
CA ARG A 46 -2.45 -1.64 9.56
C ARG A 46 -3.39 -1.93 8.39
N GLN A 47 -3.33 -1.14 7.32
CA GLN A 47 -4.17 -1.32 6.15
C GLN A 47 -3.92 -2.68 5.47
N LEU A 48 -2.64 -3.06 5.29
CA LEU A 48 -2.27 -4.35 4.69
C LEU A 48 -2.74 -5.55 5.55
N LYS A 49 -2.65 -5.44 6.88
CA LYS A 49 -3.17 -6.47 7.79
C LYS A 49 -4.69 -6.57 7.73
N ASN A 50 -5.38 -5.44 7.66
CA ASN A 50 -6.84 -5.40 7.52
C ASN A 50 -7.28 -6.05 6.20
N GLU A 51 -6.57 -5.76 5.10
CA GLU A 51 -6.83 -6.34 3.78
C GLU A 51 -6.60 -7.86 3.78
N ARG A 52 -5.50 -8.35 4.38
CA ARG A 52 -5.25 -9.79 4.59
C ARG A 52 -6.32 -10.46 5.46
N ASN A 53 -6.93 -9.73 6.40
CA ASN A 53 -8.02 -10.22 7.24
C ASN A 53 -9.40 -10.12 6.56
N GLY A 54 -9.48 -9.71 5.29
CA GLY A 54 -10.74 -9.52 4.56
C GLY A 54 -11.56 -8.32 5.05
N ILE A 55 -10.99 -7.47 5.90
CA ILE A 55 -11.60 -6.22 6.36
C ILE A 55 -11.13 -5.11 5.40
N THR A 56 -11.66 -5.10 4.19
CA THR A 56 -11.47 -3.98 3.26
C THR A 56 -12.39 -2.85 3.69
N SER A 57 -11.92 -2.03 4.65
CA SER A 57 -12.60 -0.79 4.99
C SER A 57 -12.74 0.05 3.73
N HIS A 58 -13.98 0.43 3.41
CA HIS A 58 -14.47 1.14 2.23
C HIS A 58 -13.93 2.59 2.10
N ALA A 59 -12.71 2.85 2.58
CA ALA A 59 -11.96 4.08 2.37
C ALA A 59 -10.92 3.81 1.29
N THR A 60 -11.33 4.03 0.03
CA THR A 60 -10.50 4.07 -1.20
C THR A 60 -9.36 3.05 -1.25
N PRO A 61 -9.50 1.95 -2.02
CA PRO A 61 -8.43 0.95 -2.13
C PRO A 61 -7.12 1.64 -2.51
N LEU A 62 -6.05 1.35 -1.78
CA LEU A 62 -4.71 1.83 -2.13
C LEU A 62 -4.38 1.41 -3.56
N THR A 63 -4.89 0.27 -4.03
CA THR A 63 -4.94 -0.08 -5.45
C THR A 63 -6.04 0.69 -6.17
N ARG A 64 -5.71 1.86 -6.74
CA ARG A 64 -6.42 2.32 -7.95
C ARG A 64 -6.07 1.31 -9.03
N LYS A 65 -6.96 0.32 -9.15
CA LYS A 65 -7.13 -0.59 -10.28
C LYS A 65 -6.70 0.14 -11.54
N VAL A 66 -5.66 -0.38 -12.20
CA VAL A 66 -5.31 0.04 -13.56
C VAL A 66 -6.58 -0.15 -14.39
N SER A 67 -7.22 0.95 -14.77
CA SER A 67 -8.24 0.90 -15.79
C SER A 67 -7.50 0.74 -17.12
N ALA A 68 -7.87 -0.32 -17.84
CA ALA A 68 -7.49 -0.67 -19.21
C ALA A 68 -6.26 -1.58 -19.37
N LEU A 69 -6.53 -2.89 -19.37
CA LEU A 69 -6.19 -3.73 -20.51
C LEU A 69 -7.22 -4.87 -20.59
N PRO A 70 -8.07 -4.94 -21.63
CA PRO A 70 -8.94 -6.10 -21.82
C PRO A 70 -8.06 -7.32 -22.08
N THR A 71 -8.28 -8.37 -21.30
CA THR A 71 -7.87 -9.72 -21.64
C THR A 71 -8.46 -10.06 -23.00
N SER A 72 -7.62 -10.06 -24.03
CA SER A 72 -7.90 -10.73 -25.30
C SER A 72 -7.61 -12.22 -25.07
N PRO A 73 -8.61 -13.11 -25.01
CA PRO A 73 -8.33 -14.52 -25.24
C PRO A 73 -8.01 -14.66 -26.73
N SER A 74 -6.76 -14.96 -27.06
CA SER A 74 -6.39 -15.42 -28.39
C SER A 74 -6.91 -16.85 -28.54
N ALA A 75 -8.04 -17.01 -29.23
CA ALA A 75 -8.52 -18.24 -29.85
C ALA A 75 -9.10 -17.87 -31.22
#